data_AF-A0A970MPG5-F1
#
_entry.id   AF-A0A970MPG5-F1
#
_cell.length_a   1.000
_cell.length_b   1.000
_cell.length_c   1.000
_cell.angle_alpha   90.00
_cell.angle_beta   90.00
_cell.angle_gamma   90.00
#
_symmetry.space_group_name_H-M   'P 1'
#
loop_
_entity.id
_entity.type
_entity.pdbx_description
1 polymer ?
#
loop_
_entity_poly.entity_id
_entity_poly.type
_entity_poly.pdbx_seq_one_letter_code
_entity_poly.pdbx_strand_id
1 'polypeptide(L)'
;MKKITSFFVLLALIFGQLNAQINLEGESYTQNFDQLEDGIPTGWKISTKATASALGEDAIFNADQKGVWNGTGGGFKNYASGTGMQADATNGEQDAATNRA
;
A
#
# COMPACT_ATOMS: atom_id res chain seq x y z
N MET A 1 -20.55 -17.43 52.42
CA MET A 1 -20.69 -17.56 50.95
C MET A 1 -20.80 -16.22 50.24
N LYS A 2 -21.73 -15.31 50.60
CA LYS A 2 -21.91 -13.99 49.95
C LYS A 2 -20.62 -13.12 49.82
N LYS A 3 -19.75 -13.13 50.84
CA LYS A 3 -18.48 -12.37 50.83
C LYS A 3 -17.44 -12.91 49.82
N ILE A 4 -17.46 -14.21 49.55
CA ILE A 4 -16.56 -14.87 48.58
C ILE A 4 -17.06 -14.59 47.16
N THR A 5 -18.38 -14.60 46.94
CA THR A 5 -18.99 -14.26 45.64
C THR A 5 -18.74 -12.79 45.27
N SER A 6 -18.86 -11.83 46.22
CA SER A 6 -18.51 -10.42 45.97
C SER A 6 -17.04 -10.21 45.64
N PHE A 7 -16.13 -10.98 46.23
CA PHE A 7 -14.70 -10.87 45.94
C PHE A 7 -14.37 -11.35 44.52
N PHE A 8 -15.02 -12.43 44.05
CA PHE A 8 -14.86 -12.91 42.67
C PHE A 8 -15.50 -11.97 41.62
N VAL A 9 -16.63 -11.32 41.95
CA VAL A 9 -17.24 -10.31 41.07
C VAL A 9 -16.36 -9.06 40.96
N LEU A 10 -15.78 -8.61 42.07
CA LEU A 10 -14.84 -7.49 42.06
C LEU A 10 -13.58 -7.83 41.24
N LEU A 11 -13.07 -9.06 41.35
CA LEU A 11 -11.90 -9.50 40.60
C LEU A 11 -12.17 -9.55 39.08
N ALA A 12 -13.32 -10.07 38.65
CA ALA A 12 -13.71 -10.14 37.25
C ALA A 12 -13.91 -8.75 36.60
N LEU A 13 -14.29 -7.73 37.38
CA LEU A 13 -14.41 -6.34 36.91
C LEU A 13 -13.05 -5.65 36.70
N ILE A 14 -11.99 -6.12 37.37
CA ILE A 14 -10.62 -5.55 37.22
C ILE A 14 -9.89 -6.17 36.02
N PHE A 15 -10.22 -7.41 35.65
CA PHE A 15 -9.66 -8.12 34.49
C PHE A 15 -10.48 -7.98 33.20
N GLY A 16 -11.66 -7.36 33.28
CA GLY A 16 -12.48 -7.07 32.12
C GLY A 16 -11.96 -5.83 31.39
N GLN A 17 -11.55 -6.01 30.14
CA GLN A 17 -11.24 -4.97 29.15
C GLN A 17 -9.80 -4.42 29.16
N LEU A 18 -8.88 -5.23 28.63
CA LEU A 18 -7.71 -4.70 27.90
C LEU A 18 -7.75 -5.25 26.48
N ASN A 19 -8.76 -4.85 25.70
CA ASN A 19 -8.59 -4.87 24.26
C ASN A 19 -7.68 -3.67 23.95
N ALA A 20 -6.49 -3.91 23.41
CA ALA A 20 -5.65 -2.85 22.84
C ALA A 20 -6.36 -2.31 21.59
N GLN A 21 -7.40 -1.50 21.79
CA GLN A 21 -8.12 -0.87 20.70
C GLN A 21 -7.22 0.21 20.13
N ILE A 22 -6.71 -0.03 18.94
CA ILE A 22 -6.04 1.01 18.16
C ILE A 22 -7.13 1.91 17.62
N ASN A 23 -7.23 3.13 18.17
CA ASN A 23 -8.02 4.19 17.57
C ASN A 23 -7.17 4.80 16.45
N LEU A 24 -7.57 4.58 15.20
CA LEU A 24 -6.94 5.26 14.07
C LEU A 24 -7.52 6.66 14.00
N GLU A 25 -6.84 7.60 14.63
CA GLU A 25 -7.18 9.03 14.59
C GLU A 25 -6.53 9.67 13.36
N GLY A 26 -7.30 10.45 12.60
CA GLY A 26 -6.82 11.13 11.39
C GLY A 26 -7.88 11.19 10.28
N GLU A 27 -7.50 11.76 9.15
CA GLU A 27 -8.31 11.72 7.93
C GLU A 27 -7.96 10.51 7.06
N SER A 28 -8.95 9.97 6.36
CA SER A 28 -8.75 8.93 5.36
C SER A 28 -7.95 9.50 4.17
N TYR A 29 -6.85 8.85 3.83
CA TYR A 29 -6.03 9.19 2.65
C TYR A 29 -6.35 8.24 1.49
N THR A 30 -6.58 8.79 0.30
CA THR A 30 -6.77 8.04 -0.95
C THR A 30 -5.68 8.45 -1.95
N GLN A 31 -5.06 7.46 -2.59
CA GLN A 31 -4.06 7.66 -3.65
C GLN A 31 -4.39 6.73 -4.82
N ASN A 32 -4.46 7.28 -6.03
CA ASN A 32 -4.77 6.56 -7.27
C ASN A 32 -3.57 6.40 -8.20
N PHE A 33 -2.48 7.15 -7.99
CA PHE A 33 -1.25 7.12 -8.79
C PHE A 33 -1.43 7.53 -10.27
N ASP A 34 -2.53 8.22 -10.60
CA ASP A 34 -2.80 8.68 -11.98
C ASP A 34 -1.85 9.81 -12.44
N GLN A 35 -1.05 10.38 -11.53
CA GLN A 35 -0.14 11.51 -11.78
C GLN A 35 1.33 11.15 -11.50
N LEU A 36 1.71 9.91 -11.79
CA LEU A 36 3.11 9.48 -11.63
C LEU A 36 4.08 10.24 -12.55
N GLU A 37 3.63 10.96 -13.59
CA GLU A 37 4.52 11.87 -14.33
C GLU A 37 5.12 13.00 -13.47
N ASP A 38 4.43 13.41 -12.40
CA ASP A 38 4.86 14.49 -11.51
C ASP A 38 5.82 14.00 -10.40
N GLY A 39 6.05 12.69 -10.33
CA GLY A 39 6.88 12.05 -9.31
C GLY A 39 6.10 11.10 -8.40
N ILE A 40 6.82 10.54 -7.41
CA ILE A 40 6.18 9.72 -6.38
C ILE A 40 5.39 10.65 -5.42
N PRO A 41 4.16 10.28 -5.03
CA PRO A 41 3.41 11.02 -4.02
C PRO A 41 4.14 11.13 -2.68
N THR A 42 3.98 12.26 -1.99
CA THR A 42 4.58 12.48 -0.66
C THR A 42 4.27 11.34 0.31
N GLY A 43 5.30 10.84 1.00
CA GLY A 43 5.18 9.74 1.96
C GLY A 43 5.32 8.35 1.35
N TRP A 44 5.42 8.24 0.02
CA TRP A 44 5.71 6.98 -0.66
C TRP A 44 7.18 6.90 -1.04
N LYS A 45 7.67 5.66 -1.19
CA LYS A 45 9.00 5.37 -1.71
C LYS A 45 8.99 4.08 -2.51
N ILE A 46 9.90 3.97 -3.47
CA ILE A 46 10.17 2.72 -4.16
C ILE A 46 11.41 2.12 -3.53
N SER A 47 11.35 0.83 -3.19
CA SER A 47 12.51 0.07 -2.73
C SER A 47 12.75 -1.13 -3.66
N THR A 48 14.01 -1.37 -3.99
CA THR A 48 14.46 -2.53 -4.79
C THR A 48 15.41 -3.39 -3.97
N LYS A 49 15.77 -4.59 -4.47
CA LYS A 49 16.67 -5.52 -3.77
C LYS A 49 16.17 -5.95 -2.37
N ALA A 50 14.85 -5.92 -2.15
CA ALA A 50 14.27 -6.49 -0.94
C ALA A 50 14.59 -7.99 -0.85
N THR A 51 14.85 -8.46 0.37
CA THR A 51 15.13 -9.87 0.66
C THR A 51 14.16 -10.39 1.70
N ALA A 52 14.26 -11.67 2.06
CA ALA A 52 13.46 -12.26 3.14
C ALA A 52 13.70 -11.60 4.52
N SER A 53 14.80 -10.85 4.69
CA SER A 53 15.20 -10.25 5.97
C SER A 53 15.50 -8.75 5.91
N ALA A 54 15.38 -8.12 4.74
CA ALA A 54 15.65 -6.69 4.57
C ALA A 54 14.63 -6.03 3.63
N LEU A 55 14.22 -4.80 3.97
CA LEU A 55 13.23 -4.01 3.21
C LEU A 55 13.76 -3.51 1.85
N GLY A 56 15.05 -3.70 1.57
CA GLY A 56 15.70 -3.28 0.32
C GLY A 56 16.34 -1.89 0.41
N GLU A 57 16.78 -1.41 -0.75
CA GLU A 57 17.38 -0.09 -0.95
C GLU A 57 16.39 0.84 -1.65
N ASP A 58 16.36 2.10 -1.26
CA ASP A 58 15.55 3.12 -1.94
C ASP A 58 16.01 3.26 -3.40
N ALA A 59 15.05 3.26 -4.32
CA ALA A 59 15.27 3.39 -5.74
C ALA A 59 14.81 4.75 -6.23
N ILE A 60 15.51 5.28 -7.24
CA ILE A 60 15.12 6.51 -7.92
C ILE A 60 13.94 6.19 -8.83
N PHE A 61 12.88 6.96 -8.68
CA PHE A 61 11.77 6.95 -9.62
C PHE A 61 12.08 7.82 -10.82
N ASN A 62 11.94 7.24 -12.01
CA ASN A 62 12.04 7.96 -13.27
C ASN A 62 10.65 8.02 -13.90
N ALA A 63 10.03 9.20 -13.82
CA ALA A 63 8.70 9.47 -14.34
C ALA A 63 8.60 9.21 -15.86
N ASP A 64 9.68 9.43 -16.60
CA ASP A 64 9.75 9.21 -18.05
C ASP A 64 9.85 7.72 -18.40
N GLN A 65 10.27 6.86 -17.46
CA GLN A 65 10.29 5.42 -17.67
C GLN A 65 8.91 4.82 -17.41
N LYS A 66 8.10 4.88 -18.47
CA LYS A 66 6.84 4.16 -18.59
C LYS A 66 7.12 2.72 -18.99
N GLY A 67 6.52 1.78 -18.28
CA GLY A 67 6.67 0.38 -18.63
C GLY A 67 5.59 -0.12 -19.58
N VAL A 68 5.87 -1.25 -20.24
CA VAL A 68 4.98 -1.96 -21.15
C VAL A 68 4.69 -3.36 -20.62
N TRP A 69 3.49 -3.88 -20.86
CA TRP A 69 3.02 -5.13 -20.23
C TRP A 69 3.86 -6.37 -20.53
N ASN A 70 4.60 -6.38 -21.65
CA ASN A 70 5.50 -7.48 -22.00
C ASN A 70 6.90 -7.37 -21.38
N GLY A 71 7.16 -6.37 -20.53
CA GLY A 71 8.44 -6.18 -19.86
C GLY A 71 8.74 -7.26 -18.81
N THR A 72 9.89 -7.93 -18.92
CA THR A 72 10.27 -9.07 -18.06
C THR A 72 11.33 -8.76 -17.00
N GLY A 73 11.98 -7.59 -17.05
CA GLY A 73 12.97 -7.19 -16.06
C GLY A 73 12.35 -6.99 -14.67
N GLY A 74 13.17 -6.94 -13.61
CA GLY A 74 12.72 -6.54 -12.27
C GLY A 74 12.53 -5.01 -12.12
N GLY A 75 12.00 -4.57 -10.98
CA GLY A 75 11.88 -3.14 -10.60
C GLY A 75 10.44 -2.60 -10.62
N PHE A 76 10.28 -1.33 -10.22
CA PHE A 76 9.01 -0.61 -10.32
C PHE A 76 8.64 -0.41 -11.80
N LYS A 77 7.37 -0.62 -12.12
CA LYS A 77 6.96 -0.85 -13.51
C LYS A 77 6.19 0.28 -14.16
N ASN A 78 5.47 1.10 -13.41
CA ASN A 78 4.72 2.23 -13.98
C ASN A 78 3.97 1.78 -15.26
N TYR A 79 3.20 0.70 -15.14
CA TYR A 79 2.44 0.11 -16.24
C TYR A 79 1.07 0.77 -16.34
N ALA A 80 0.58 0.90 -17.56
CA ALA A 80 -0.81 1.30 -17.78
C ALA A 80 -1.76 0.30 -17.12
N SER A 81 -2.83 0.80 -16.50
CA SER A 81 -3.99 -0.02 -16.13
C SER A 81 -4.66 -0.56 -17.39
N GLY A 82 -5.12 -1.81 -17.35
CA GLY A 82 -5.89 -2.42 -18.45
C GLY A 82 -7.31 -1.86 -18.60
N THR A 83 -7.71 -0.88 -17.78
CA THR A 83 -9.07 -0.34 -17.79
C THR A 83 -9.34 0.41 -19.11
N GLY A 84 -10.33 -0.06 -19.88
CA GLY A 84 -10.67 0.53 -21.18
C GLY A 84 -9.70 0.21 -22.31
N MET A 85 -8.72 -0.68 -22.08
CA MET A 85 -7.76 -1.10 -23.10
C MET A 85 -8.11 -2.48 -23.67
N GLN A 86 -7.79 -2.67 -24.95
CA GLN A 86 -7.88 -3.98 -25.59
C GLN A 86 -6.70 -4.87 -25.18
N ALA A 87 -6.86 -6.19 -25.29
CA ALA A 87 -5.80 -7.14 -24.95
C ALA A 87 -4.57 -7.04 -25.87
N ASP A 88 -4.75 -6.48 -27.07
CA ASP A 88 -3.72 -6.21 -28.08
C ASP A 88 -3.29 -4.73 -28.10
N ALA A 89 -3.58 -3.95 -27.05
CA ALA A 89 -3.18 -2.56 -26.92
C ALA A 89 -1.68 -2.38 -27.20
N THR A 90 -1.39 -1.50 -28.14
CA THR A 90 -0.06 -1.14 -28.58
C THR A 90 0.73 -0.48 -27.45
N ASN A 91 2.06 -0.47 -27.59
CA ASN A 91 2.91 0.27 -26.65
C ASN A 91 2.57 1.77 -26.62
N GLY A 92 2.11 2.36 -27.74
CA GLY A 92 1.71 3.77 -27.79
C GLY A 92 0.43 4.05 -27.00
N GLU A 93 -0.54 3.14 -27.06
CA GLU A 93 -1.77 3.24 -26.26
C GLU A 93 -1.47 3.09 -24.77
N GLN A 94 -0.58 2.15 -24.41
CA GLN A 94 -0.08 2.02 -23.04
C GLN A 94 0.66 3.28 -22.58
N ASP A 95 1.51 3.87 -23.44
CA ASP A 95 2.25 5.09 -23.11
C ASP A 95 1.34 6.29 -22.82
N ALA A 96 0.24 6.41 -23.56
CA ALA A 96 -0.75 7.48 -23.43
C ALA A 96 -1.68 7.32 -22.21
N ALA A 97 -1.65 6.20 -21.50
CA ALA A 97 -2.45 5.98 -20.31
C ALA A 97 -2.03 6.93 -19.18
N THR A 98 -3.00 7.53 -18.51
CA THR A 98 -2.80 8.30 -17.27
C THR A 98 -2.88 7.41 -16.02
N ASN A 99 -3.84 6.49 -15.99
CA ASN A 99 -3.98 5.51 -14.90
C ASN A 99 -2.86 4.48 -14.95
N ARG A 100 -1.88 4.60 -14.05
CA ARG A 100 -0.63 3.86 -14.05
C ARG A 100 -0.20 3.44 -12.65
N ALA A 101 0.43 2.27 -12.51
CA ALA A 101 1.01 1.77 -11.26
C ALA A 101 2.20 0.83 -11.49
#